data_AF-A0A1C6UU28-F1
#
_entry.id   AF-A0A1C6UU28-F1
#
_cell.length_a   1.000
_cell.length_b   1.000
_cell.length_c   1.000
_cell.angle_alpha   90.00
_cell.angle_beta   90.00
_cell.angle_gamma   90.00
#
_symmetry.space_group_name_H-M   'P 1'
#
loop_
_entity.id
_entity.type
_entity.pdbx_description
1 polymer ?
#
loop_
_entity_poly.entity_id
_entity_poly.type
_entity_poly.pdbx_seq_one_letter_code
_entity_poly.pdbx_strand_id
1 'polypeptide(L)'
;MTDDRAPDEDRLDGAAESPHASEAAGGRAARRPRSTDPRELGFTPRKPVPWLAPFLLISTGIRTLLAMLFGAYLDKRELQNSLDAGIARQVGPDGGLWLDYVADLGDGFNATYSIAYLLAQRELEVDGHRLPRAQTLVMGGDQVYPSAAFEAYEDRCKGPYQAALPVTPPERPTLFAVPGNHDWYDGLTAFLRLFVRSRDRHFGGWDTGQSRSYFAVELPADWWLLGLDDQSGSYLDDPQLTYFDKVAERLGPRSRVILVVPAPTWVKAADHPTAYDSIDYFVRTIVAPTGAQVRLLISGDLHHYARYAGPDRQLITCGGGGAYLYPTHKLPERIEVPPRDTLARRASTSRTYDLAGRYPDAARSRRYGWGIFPRLPLRNPGFTTLLGTLHTLLMLAMAGVVSNRTGTEQRLFSVPLVAMLVVTLLGAGFFAKPPSSGGKRHARHWILGVGHGLAHVGLAAAGTWVWLALPLYDWPWPLPAVAAAVVYGPVIGLVASQLVAAYLLVAGAFGVNVNELFAGQGIEDAKAFLRLRIDPDGTLTIYPIAVDRVARDWQVNPDQSPESSWLVPRHPLRPRLAEPPTTLP
;
A
#
# COMPACT_ATOMS: atom_id res chain seq x y z
N MET A 1 1.00 -41.62 62.36
CA MET A 1 0.29 -42.90 62.18
C MET A 1 -0.98 -42.57 61.43
N THR A 2 -0.96 -42.56 60.09
CA THR A 2 -1.22 -43.73 59.20
C THR A 2 -2.66 -44.20 59.45
N ASP A 3 -3.60 -44.16 58.53
CA ASP A 3 -3.59 -44.40 57.09
C ASP A 3 -5.01 -44.03 56.62
N ASP A 4 -5.18 -43.45 55.43
CA ASP A 4 -6.47 -43.50 54.74
C ASP A 4 -6.23 -43.31 53.24
N ARG A 5 -6.16 -44.45 52.54
CA ARG A 5 -6.01 -44.55 51.09
C ARG A 5 -7.29 -45.09 50.45
N ALA A 6 -7.79 -44.29 49.51
CA ALA A 6 -8.46 -44.61 48.23
C ALA A 6 -9.76 -45.45 48.24
N PRO A 7 -10.68 -45.13 47.29
CA PRO A 7 -10.63 -45.89 46.04
C PRO A 7 -10.87 -45.11 44.73
N ASP A 8 -10.28 -45.68 43.68
CA ASP A 8 -10.64 -45.80 42.27
C ASP A 8 -10.92 -44.59 41.35
N GLU A 9 -10.04 -44.53 40.34
CA GLU A 9 -10.22 -44.00 38.99
C GLU A 9 -11.38 -44.70 38.27
N ASP A 10 -12.30 -43.96 37.64
CA ASP A 10 -12.48 -44.01 36.18
C ASP A 10 -13.50 -42.96 35.68
N ARG A 11 -13.26 -42.49 34.44
CA ARG A 11 -14.17 -41.81 33.49
C ARG A 11 -14.67 -40.38 33.78
N LEU A 12 -13.98 -39.43 33.15
CA LEU A 12 -14.63 -38.31 32.44
C LEU A 12 -13.97 -38.11 31.07
N ASP A 13 -14.41 -38.91 30.09
CA ASP A 13 -14.26 -38.60 28.67
C ASP A 13 -15.31 -37.56 28.27
N GLY A 14 -14.90 -36.52 27.54
CA GLY A 14 -15.81 -35.66 26.77
C GLY A 14 -15.72 -34.16 27.05
N ALA A 15 -14.54 -33.56 26.91
CA ALA A 15 -14.44 -32.12 26.66
C ALA A 15 -14.06 -31.92 25.19
N ALA A 16 -15.01 -31.42 24.40
CA ALA A 16 -14.80 -31.05 23.01
C ALA A 16 -13.66 -30.03 22.89
N GLU A 17 -12.55 -30.44 22.26
CA GLU A 17 -11.45 -29.56 21.94
C GLU A 17 -11.92 -28.45 20.99
N SER A 18 -11.67 -27.20 21.38
CA SER A 18 -11.91 -26.04 20.53
C SER A 18 -11.00 -26.11 19.29
N PRO A 19 -11.45 -25.73 18.08
CA PRO A 19 -10.65 -25.84 16.85
C PRO A 19 -9.42 -24.91 16.81
N HIS A 20 -9.23 -24.05 17.81
CA HIS A 20 -8.24 -22.98 17.79
C HIS A 20 -7.06 -23.19 18.75
N ALA A 21 -7.01 -24.31 19.48
CA ALA A 21 -5.97 -24.59 20.47
C ALA A 21 -4.80 -25.47 19.96
N SER A 22 -4.90 -26.01 18.74
CA SER A 22 -3.93 -26.98 18.19
C SER A 22 -2.81 -26.37 17.31
N GLU A 23 -2.73 -25.05 17.13
CA GLU A 23 -1.72 -24.43 16.25
C GLU A 23 -0.34 -24.20 16.90
N ALA A 24 -0.18 -24.51 18.19
CA ALA A 24 1.03 -24.21 18.96
C ALA A 24 2.07 -25.36 18.92
N ALA A 25 2.66 -25.63 17.76
CA ALA A 25 3.98 -26.26 17.59
C ALA A 25 4.22 -26.45 16.09
N GLY A 26 5.36 -26.01 15.56
CA GLY A 26 5.73 -26.31 14.17
C GLY A 26 5.63 -27.81 13.89
N GLY A 27 4.71 -28.23 13.00
CA GLY A 27 4.62 -29.64 12.62
C GLY A 27 3.22 -30.22 12.38
N ARG A 28 2.42 -29.60 11.52
CA ARG A 28 1.78 -30.35 10.41
C ARG A 28 1.70 -29.40 9.23
N ALA A 29 2.22 -29.83 8.08
CA ALA A 29 1.96 -29.13 6.84
C ALA A 29 0.45 -28.95 6.73
N ALA A 30 -0.03 -27.69 6.67
CA ALA A 30 -1.41 -27.42 6.34
C ALA A 30 -1.74 -28.27 5.11
N ARG A 31 -2.82 -29.06 5.20
CA ARG A 31 -3.16 -30.04 4.18
C ARG A 31 -3.13 -29.34 2.82
N ARG A 32 -2.25 -29.77 1.93
CA ARG A 32 -2.07 -29.13 0.62
C ARG A 32 -3.44 -29.04 -0.06
N PRO A 33 -3.85 -27.84 -0.53
CA PRO A 33 -5.14 -27.66 -1.15
C PRO A 33 -5.25 -28.50 -2.42
N ARG A 34 -6.43 -29.06 -2.68
CA ARG A 34 -6.75 -29.82 -3.90
C ARG A 34 -7.52 -28.98 -4.91
N SER A 35 -7.96 -27.80 -4.49
CA SER A 35 -8.70 -26.81 -5.26
C SER A 35 -8.32 -25.39 -4.83
N THR A 36 -8.86 -24.39 -5.52
CA THR A 36 -8.75 -22.97 -5.13
C THR A 36 -9.87 -22.54 -4.17
N ASP A 37 -10.59 -23.49 -3.54
CA ASP A 37 -11.63 -23.18 -2.55
C ASP A 37 -10.97 -22.49 -1.33
N PRO A 38 -11.45 -21.31 -0.89
CA PRO A 38 -10.96 -20.64 0.31
C PRO A 38 -10.86 -21.53 1.55
N ARG A 39 -11.75 -22.51 1.71
CA ARG A 39 -11.71 -23.45 2.85
C ARG A 39 -10.53 -24.40 2.79
N GLU A 40 -10.07 -24.76 1.60
CA GLU A 40 -8.87 -25.58 1.41
C GLU A 40 -7.60 -24.73 1.44
N LEU A 41 -7.67 -23.47 0.99
CA LEU A 41 -6.55 -22.52 1.05
C LEU A 41 -6.29 -22.00 2.48
N GLY A 42 -7.29 -22.00 3.36
CA GLY A 42 -7.18 -21.42 4.70
C GLY A 42 -7.26 -19.88 4.73
N PHE A 43 -7.58 -19.26 3.58
CA PHE A 43 -7.81 -17.82 3.45
C PHE A 43 -8.70 -17.55 2.23
N THR A 44 -9.30 -16.36 2.16
CA THR A 44 -10.14 -15.95 1.03
C THR A 44 -9.38 -15.01 0.11
N PRO A 45 -8.99 -15.43 -1.12
CA PRO A 45 -8.44 -14.53 -2.13
C PRO A 45 -9.31 -13.28 -2.34
N ARG A 46 -8.80 -12.09 -1.99
CA ARG A 46 -9.56 -10.83 -2.13
C ARG A 46 -9.31 -10.16 -3.47
N LYS A 47 -10.37 -9.56 -4.01
CA LYS A 47 -10.28 -8.64 -5.15
C LYS A 47 -9.59 -7.33 -4.73
N PRO A 48 -8.99 -6.58 -5.69
CA PRO A 48 -8.48 -5.24 -5.47
C PRO A 48 -9.48 -4.34 -4.75
N VAL A 49 -8.97 -3.45 -3.90
CA VAL A 49 -9.82 -2.50 -3.18
C VAL A 49 -10.42 -1.50 -4.19
N PRO A 50 -11.75 -1.29 -4.20
CA PRO A 50 -12.37 -0.27 -5.02
C PRO A 50 -12.23 1.10 -4.35
N TRP A 51 -11.07 1.73 -4.51
CA TRP A 51 -10.67 2.94 -3.77
C TRP A 51 -11.61 4.14 -3.90
N LEU A 52 -12.42 4.23 -4.96
CA LEU A 52 -13.42 5.29 -5.13
C LEU A 52 -14.85 4.84 -4.77
N ALA A 53 -15.02 3.65 -4.21
CA ALA A 53 -16.33 3.22 -3.71
C ALA A 53 -16.79 4.16 -2.57
N PRO A 54 -18.03 4.71 -2.64
CA PRO A 54 -18.48 5.74 -1.70
C PRO A 54 -18.39 5.35 -0.22
N PHE A 55 -18.84 4.14 0.14
CA PHE A 55 -18.79 3.67 1.51
C PHE A 55 -17.36 3.48 2.02
N LEU A 56 -16.45 3.06 1.14
CA LEU A 56 -15.04 2.92 1.48
C LEU A 56 -14.38 4.28 1.69
N LEU A 57 -14.67 5.27 0.83
CA LEU A 57 -14.18 6.64 1.02
C LEU A 57 -14.61 7.21 2.37
N ILE A 58 -15.89 7.02 2.73
CA ILE A 58 -16.43 7.45 4.03
C ILE A 58 -15.76 6.69 5.18
N SER A 59 -15.69 5.36 5.12
CA SER A 59 -15.12 4.55 6.20
C SER A 59 -13.63 4.81 6.41
N THR A 60 -12.87 4.98 5.31
CA THR A 60 -11.44 5.30 5.36
C THR A 60 -11.21 6.72 5.86
N GLY A 61 -12.08 7.67 5.49
CA GLY A 61 -12.07 9.01 6.04
C GLY A 61 -12.30 9.02 7.56
N ILE A 62 -13.28 8.27 8.05
CA ILE A 62 -13.56 8.13 9.49
C ILE A 62 -12.39 7.45 10.21
N ARG A 63 -11.83 6.36 9.66
CA ARG A 63 -10.68 5.68 10.26
C ARG A 63 -9.45 6.57 10.32
N THR A 64 -9.18 7.33 9.26
CA THR A 64 -8.10 8.32 9.24
C THR A 64 -8.33 9.39 10.30
N LEU A 65 -9.55 9.90 10.44
CA LEU A 65 -9.90 10.86 11.50
C LEU A 65 -9.69 10.27 12.90
N LEU A 66 -10.17 9.06 13.16
CA LEU A 66 -9.98 8.37 14.44
C LEU A 66 -8.49 8.08 14.71
N ALA A 67 -7.72 7.66 13.71
CA ALA A 67 -6.29 7.44 13.83
C ALA A 67 -5.55 8.76 14.15
N MET A 68 -5.94 9.89 13.53
CA MET A 68 -5.39 11.20 13.89
C MET A 68 -5.76 11.61 15.32
N LEU A 69 -7.01 11.40 15.75
CA LEU A 69 -7.51 11.80 17.06
C LEU A 69 -6.96 10.93 18.20
N PHE A 70 -6.79 9.62 17.99
CA PHE A 70 -6.39 8.66 19.02
C PHE A 70 -4.94 8.17 18.89
N GLY A 71 -4.34 8.24 17.71
CA GLY A 71 -2.93 7.88 17.49
C GLY A 71 -1.96 8.75 18.29
N ALA A 72 -2.35 10.00 18.59
CA ALA A 72 -1.60 10.90 19.46
C ALA A 72 -1.66 10.51 20.96
N TYR A 73 -2.62 9.69 21.39
CA TYR A 73 -2.84 9.35 22.80
C TYR A 73 -2.54 7.88 23.15
N LEU A 74 -2.39 7.00 22.15
CA LEU A 74 -2.15 5.57 22.32
C LEU A 74 -1.02 5.07 21.40
N ASP A 75 0.12 5.77 21.42
CA ASP A 75 1.31 5.30 20.71
C ASP A 75 1.85 4.04 21.40
N LYS A 76 1.70 2.90 20.73
CA LYS A 76 2.15 1.61 21.27
C LYS A 76 3.66 1.44 21.22
N ARG A 77 4.41 2.29 20.52
CA ARG A 77 5.88 2.25 20.51
C ARG A 77 6.44 2.47 21.93
N GLU A 78 5.81 3.33 22.72
CA GLU A 78 6.13 3.52 24.15
C GLU A 78 6.01 2.21 24.97
N LEU A 79 5.06 1.34 24.61
CA LEU A 79 4.86 0.05 25.28
C LEU A 79 5.87 -1.01 24.81
N GLN A 80 6.49 -0.83 23.64
CA GLN A 80 7.47 -1.77 23.08
C GLN A 80 8.82 -1.77 23.83
N ASN A 81 9.06 -0.81 24.73
CA ASN A 81 10.20 -0.86 25.66
C ASN A 81 10.27 -2.15 26.48
N SER A 82 9.12 -2.77 26.73
CA SER A 82 9.01 -4.05 27.44
C SER A 82 9.37 -5.28 26.59
N LEU A 83 9.46 -5.12 25.26
CA LEU A 83 9.82 -6.19 24.33
C LEU A 83 11.34 -6.29 24.21
N ASP A 84 11.80 -7.50 23.90
CA ASP A 84 13.23 -7.79 23.70
C ASP A 84 13.85 -6.88 22.62
N ALA A 85 15.12 -6.51 22.81
CA ALA A 85 15.85 -5.57 21.98
C ALA A 85 17.00 -6.30 21.26
N GLY A 86 16.67 -7.33 20.49
CA GLY A 86 17.63 -8.12 19.74
C GLY A 86 18.18 -7.38 18.52
N ILE A 87 19.47 -7.58 18.24
CA ILE A 87 20.09 -7.29 16.95
C ILE A 87 20.23 -8.64 16.24
N ALA A 88 19.57 -8.79 15.10
CA ALA A 88 19.65 -10.02 14.32
C ALA A 88 20.97 -10.05 13.54
N ARG A 89 21.41 -11.25 13.13
CA ARG A 89 22.54 -11.42 12.21
C ARG A 89 22.11 -12.33 11.07
N GLN A 90 22.44 -11.93 9.84
CA GLN A 90 22.12 -12.69 8.63
C GLN A 90 23.38 -12.86 7.80
N VAL A 91 23.65 -14.10 7.40
CA VAL A 91 24.79 -14.45 6.53
C VAL A 91 24.39 -15.68 5.73
N GLY A 92 24.68 -15.63 4.43
CA GLY A 92 24.50 -16.74 3.51
C GLY A 92 25.63 -17.78 3.64
N PRO A 93 25.44 -18.96 3.04
CA PRO A 93 26.37 -20.08 3.18
C PRO A 93 27.76 -19.81 2.56
N ASP A 94 27.86 -18.88 1.62
CA ASP A 94 29.09 -18.49 0.94
C ASP A 94 29.80 -17.29 1.60
N GLY A 95 29.31 -16.84 2.76
CA GLY A 95 29.81 -15.64 3.44
C GLY A 95 29.27 -14.32 2.88
N GLY A 96 28.52 -14.35 1.76
CA GLY A 96 27.73 -13.22 1.27
C GLY A 96 26.27 -13.29 1.75
N LEU A 97 25.36 -12.54 1.15
CA LEU A 97 23.92 -12.60 1.47
C LEU A 97 23.07 -12.17 0.27
N TRP A 98 22.00 -12.90 0.01
CA TRP A 98 20.90 -12.47 -0.85
C TRP A 98 19.74 -11.93 0.00
N LEU A 99 19.25 -10.73 -0.35
CA LEU A 99 18.19 -10.03 0.34
C LEU A 99 17.14 -9.57 -0.67
N ASP A 100 15.86 -9.90 -0.44
CA ASP A 100 14.74 -9.37 -1.21
C ASP A 100 14.07 -8.21 -0.46
N TYR A 101 13.60 -7.21 -1.20
CA TYR A 101 12.79 -6.11 -0.68
C TYR A 101 11.50 -5.96 -1.47
N VAL A 102 10.38 -5.84 -0.78
CA VAL A 102 9.05 -5.64 -1.35
C VAL A 102 8.22 -4.73 -0.45
N ALA A 103 7.36 -3.87 -1.00
CA ALA A 103 6.47 -3.02 -0.22
C ALA A 103 5.11 -2.84 -0.93
N ASP A 104 4.12 -2.33 -0.20
CA ASP A 104 2.77 -2.01 -0.69
C ASP A 104 2.05 -3.26 -1.20
N LEU A 105 1.78 -4.17 -0.26
CA LEU A 105 1.18 -5.48 -0.47
C LEU A 105 -0.32 -5.44 -0.17
N GLY A 106 -1.06 -6.49 -0.53
CA GLY A 106 -2.37 -6.74 0.06
C GLY A 106 -3.54 -5.90 -0.46
N ASP A 107 -3.40 -5.21 -1.59
CA ASP A 107 -4.54 -4.56 -2.28
C ASP A 107 -5.42 -5.57 -3.01
N GLY A 108 -4.83 -6.51 -3.73
CA GLY A 108 -5.54 -7.58 -4.42
C GLY A 108 -4.72 -8.86 -4.54
N PHE A 109 -5.38 -10.01 -4.50
CA PHE A 109 -4.74 -11.32 -4.48
C PHE A 109 -3.79 -11.54 -5.67
N ASN A 110 -4.21 -11.22 -6.89
CA ASN A 110 -3.43 -11.52 -8.09
C ASN A 110 -2.07 -10.82 -8.10
N ALA A 111 -2.05 -9.53 -7.74
CA ALA A 111 -0.81 -8.75 -7.70
C ALA A 111 0.09 -9.21 -6.55
N THR A 112 -0.44 -9.29 -5.33
CA THR A 112 0.31 -9.73 -4.15
C THR A 112 0.86 -11.15 -4.35
N TYR A 113 0.04 -12.08 -4.81
CA TYR A 113 0.44 -13.48 -4.98
C TYR A 113 1.41 -13.67 -6.14
N SER A 114 1.33 -12.87 -7.22
CA SER A 114 2.34 -12.91 -8.29
C SER A 114 3.74 -12.57 -7.78
N ILE A 115 3.84 -11.56 -6.90
CA ILE A 115 5.12 -11.17 -6.31
C ILE A 115 5.57 -12.17 -5.26
N ALA A 116 4.67 -12.61 -4.37
CA ALA A 116 4.96 -13.65 -3.37
C ALA A 116 5.45 -14.94 -4.04
N TYR A 117 4.80 -15.37 -5.13
CA TYR A 117 5.19 -16.53 -5.93
C TYR A 117 6.63 -16.40 -6.44
N LEU A 118 6.99 -15.26 -7.05
CA LEU A 118 8.35 -15.04 -7.57
C LEU A 118 9.40 -15.00 -6.45
N LEU A 119 9.10 -14.37 -5.32
CA LEU A 119 9.97 -14.35 -4.14
C LEU A 119 10.21 -15.76 -3.57
N ALA A 120 9.21 -16.64 -3.62
CA ALA A 120 9.29 -18.00 -3.09
C ALA A 120 10.09 -18.98 -3.97
N GLN A 121 10.27 -18.69 -5.27
CA GLN A 121 10.96 -19.59 -6.19
C GLN A 121 12.43 -19.78 -5.78
N ARG A 122 12.93 -21.02 -5.87
CA ARG A 122 14.32 -21.37 -5.50
C ARG A 122 15.35 -20.58 -6.31
N GLU A 123 15.04 -20.30 -7.57
CA GLU A 123 15.85 -19.50 -8.48
C GLU A 123 14.92 -18.79 -9.46
N LEU A 124 15.31 -17.59 -9.89
CA LEU A 124 14.70 -16.84 -10.97
C LEU A 124 15.72 -16.64 -12.09
N GLU A 125 15.29 -16.82 -13.34
CA GLU A 125 16.04 -16.38 -14.51
C GLU A 125 15.45 -15.04 -14.98
N VAL A 126 16.27 -13.98 -14.95
CA VAL A 126 15.85 -12.61 -15.26
C VAL A 126 16.90 -11.97 -16.18
N ASP A 127 16.54 -11.75 -17.45
CA ASP A 127 17.40 -11.13 -18.47
C ASP A 127 18.83 -11.72 -18.53
N GLY A 128 18.93 -13.06 -18.42
CA GLY A 128 20.21 -13.79 -18.46
C GLY A 128 20.92 -13.92 -17.11
N HIS A 129 20.38 -13.34 -16.04
CA HIS A 129 20.87 -13.52 -14.67
C HIS A 129 20.14 -14.66 -13.98
N ARG A 130 20.89 -15.58 -13.36
CA ARG A 130 20.35 -16.62 -12.47
C ARG A 130 20.42 -16.11 -11.03
N LEU A 131 19.26 -15.85 -10.45
CA LEU A 131 19.13 -15.19 -9.16
C LEU A 131 18.51 -16.17 -8.15
N PRO A 132 19.28 -16.71 -7.19
CA PRO A 132 18.74 -17.62 -6.18
C PRO A 132 17.75 -16.90 -5.26
N ARG A 133 16.89 -17.68 -4.58
CA ARG A 133 16.01 -17.18 -3.51
C ARG A 133 16.83 -16.46 -2.44
N ALA A 134 16.35 -15.30 -2.01
CA ALA A 134 16.98 -14.56 -0.94
C ALA A 134 16.86 -15.28 0.41
N GLN A 135 17.90 -15.16 1.24
CA GLN A 135 17.88 -15.65 2.62
C GLN A 135 17.15 -14.67 3.54
N THR A 136 17.07 -13.40 3.16
CA THR A 136 16.35 -12.38 3.91
C THR A 136 15.28 -11.73 3.04
N LEU A 137 14.07 -11.57 3.56
CA LEU A 137 13.00 -10.81 2.94
C LEU A 137 12.68 -9.60 3.82
N VAL A 138 12.61 -8.41 3.22
CA VAL A 138 12.20 -7.18 3.89
C VAL A 138 10.88 -6.69 3.29
N MET A 139 9.86 -6.57 4.14
CA MET A 139 8.59 -5.93 3.82
C MET A 139 8.64 -4.45 4.22
N GLY A 140 8.64 -3.57 3.23
CA GLY A 140 9.03 -2.18 3.37
C GLY A 140 7.94 -1.16 3.73
N GLY A 141 6.79 -1.61 4.21
CA GLY A 141 5.60 -0.78 4.47
C GLY A 141 4.34 -1.29 3.77
N ASP A 142 3.19 -0.92 4.33
CA ASP A 142 1.84 -1.20 3.83
C ASP A 142 1.63 -2.66 3.45
N GLN A 143 1.58 -3.54 4.46
CA GLN A 143 1.41 -4.96 4.22
C GLN A 143 -0.05 -5.35 3.92
N VAL A 144 -1.01 -4.44 4.13
CA VAL A 144 -2.45 -4.70 3.94
C VAL A 144 -3.23 -3.46 3.54
N TYR A 145 -4.24 -3.63 2.68
CA TYR A 145 -5.20 -2.59 2.31
C TYR A 145 -6.66 -3.06 2.48
N PRO A 146 -7.62 -2.13 2.66
CA PRO A 146 -7.44 -0.69 2.83
C PRO A 146 -6.98 -0.30 4.24
N SER A 147 -7.08 -1.19 5.21
CA SER A 147 -6.69 -0.92 6.59
C SER A 147 -6.37 -2.19 7.35
N ALA A 148 -5.45 -2.10 8.29
CA ALA A 148 -5.13 -3.17 9.23
C ALA A 148 -6.38 -3.74 9.92
N ALA A 149 -6.49 -5.07 9.86
CA ALA A 149 -7.37 -5.92 10.64
C ALA A 149 -6.84 -7.35 10.53
N PHE A 150 -7.05 -8.18 11.56
CA PHE A 150 -6.53 -9.55 11.57
C PHE A 150 -6.97 -10.35 10.32
N GLU A 151 -8.27 -10.41 10.03
CA GLU A 151 -8.81 -11.10 8.85
C GLU A 151 -8.26 -10.50 7.54
N ALA A 152 -8.09 -9.18 7.47
CA ALA A 152 -7.55 -8.52 6.29
C ALA A 152 -6.09 -8.94 6.03
N TYR A 153 -5.26 -9.04 7.06
CA TYR A 153 -3.89 -9.54 6.92
C TYR A 153 -3.85 -10.99 6.47
N GLU A 154 -4.66 -11.87 7.08
CA GLU A 154 -4.73 -13.29 6.71
C GLU A 154 -5.12 -13.43 5.23
N ASP A 155 -6.18 -12.76 4.79
CA ASP A 155 -6.72 -12.93 3.43
C ASP A 155 -5.91 -12.24 2.34
N ARG A 156 -5.25 -11.12 2.66
CA ARG A 156 -4.63 -10.24 1.66
C ARG A 156 -3.12 -10.36 1.60
N CYS A 157 -2.48 -10.81 2.68
CA CYS A 157 -1.03 -10.83 2.78
C CYS A 157 -0.49 -12.18 3.28
N LYS A 158 -0.78 -12.57 4.53
CA LYS A 158 -0.21 -13.78 5.14
C LYS A 158 -0.63 -15.05 4.41
N GLY A 159 -1.91 -15.25 4.14
CA GLY A 159 -2.42 -16.40 3.39
C GLY A 159 -1.81 -16.53 1.99
N PRO A 160 -1.79 -15.45 1.17
CA PRO A 160 -1.07 -15.45 -0.11
C PRO A 160 0.42 -15.80 0.01
N TYR A 161 1.15 -15.24 0.97
CA TYR A 161 2.57 -15.57 1.14
C TYR A 161 2.79 -17.00 1.65
N GLN A 162 1.93 -17.48 2.55
CA GLN A 162 1.93 -18.88 2.98
C GLN A 162 1.62 -19.82 1.80
N ALA A 163 0.69 -19.48 0.92
CA ALA A 163 0.45 -20.26 -0.28
C ALA A 163 1.61 -20.21 -1.28
N ALA A 164 2.48 -19.19 -1.21
CA ALA A 164 3.64 -19.06 -2.09
C ALA A 164 4.83 -19.87 -1.57
N LEU A 165 5.10 -19.82 -0.26
CA LEU A 165 6.10 -20.64 0.42
C LEU A 165 5.44 -21.31 1.63
N PRO A 166 4.88 -22.53 1.49
CA PRO A 166 4.04 -23.15 2.52
C PRO A 166 4.79 -23.72 3.72
N VAL A 167 6.03 -24.14 3.50
CA VAL A 167 6.87 -24.80 4.49
C VAL A 167 8.20 -24.07 4.52
N THR A 168 8.73 -23.88 5.73
CA THR A 168 10.08 -23.31 5.91
C THR A 168 11.10 -24.25 5.27
N PRO A 169 11.81 -23.80 4.22
CA PRO A 169 12.82 -24.62 3.58
C PRO A 169 14.06 -24.76 4.49
N PRO A 170 14.98 -25.70 4.21
CA PRO A 170 16.16 -25.94 5.03
C PRO A 170 17.07 -24.71 5.20
N GLU A 171 17.06 -23.78 4.24
CA GLU A 171 17.84 -22.54 4.33
C GLU A 171 17.25 -21.51 5.32
N ARG A 172 16.03 -21.75 5.82
CA ARG A 172 15.33 -20.94 6.84
C ARG A 172 15.37 -19.43 6.57
N PRO A 173 14.78 -18.97 5.45
CA PRO A 173 14.79 -17.57 5.09
C PRO A 173 14.07 -16.74 6.15
N THR A 174 14.63 -15.59 6.51
CA THR A 174 14.12 -14.73 7.58
C THR A 174 13.40 -13.51 7.00
N LEU A 175 12.25 -13.17 7.56
CA LEU A 175 11.45 -12.00 7.21
C LEU A 175 11.58 -10.91 8.29
N PHE A 176 11.79 -9.69 7.81
CA PHE A 176 11.66 -8.44 8.56
C PHE A 176 10.66 -7.53 7.87
N ALA A 177 10.01 -6.65 8.63
CA ALA A 177 8.98 -5.74 8.16
C ALA A 177 9.06 -4.40 8.89
N VAL A 178 8.81 -3.31 8.17
CA VAL A 178 8.49 -2.00 8.75
C VAL A 178 7.01 -1.68 8.47
N PRO A 179 6.27 -1.08 9.42
CA PRO A 179 4.88 -0.74 9.19
C PRO A 179 4.73 0.54 8.37
N GLY A 180 3.83 0.52 7.39
CA GLY A 180 3.35 1.70 6.66
C GLY A 180 2.12 2.32 7.31
N ASN A 181 1.58 3.38 6.71
CA ASN A 181 0.43 4.08 7.25
C ASN A 181 -0.83 3.20 7.30
N HIS A 182 -0.98 2.24 6.39
CA HIS A 182 -2.14 1.34 6.38
C HIS A 182 -2.09 0.27 7.49
N ASP A 183 -0.89 -0.08 7.94
CA ASP A 183 -0.64 -1.01 9.06
C ASP A 183 -0.99 -0.35 10.42
N TRP A 184 -0.95 0.97 10.48
CA TRP A 184 -1.22 1.75 11.69
C TRP A 184 -2.71 2.00 11.99
N TYR A 185 -3.63 1.73 11.05
CA TYR A 185 -5.06 2.05 11.22
C TYR A 185 -5.77 1.28 12.35
N ASP A 186 -5.19 0.20 12.89
CA ASP A 186 -5.68 -0.51 14.07
C ASP A 186 -4.84 -0.25 15.34
N GLY A 187 -3.99 0.79 15.30
CA GLY A 187 -3.01 1.09 16.33
C GLY A 187 -1.88 0.05 16.38
N LEU A 188 -1.43 -0.45 15.22
CA LEU A 188 -0.33 -1.41 15.04
C LEU A 188 -0.56 -2.79 15.68
N THR A 189 -1.80 -3.13 16.02
CA THR A 189 -2.11 -4.34 16.79
C THR A 189 -1.84 -5.61 15.98
N ALA A 190 -2.40 -5.68 14.78
CA ALA A 190 -2.25 -6.83 13.92
C ALA A 190 -0.80 -7.00 13.43
N PHE A 191 -0.12 -5.90 13.13
CA PHE A 191 1.30 -5.91 12.75
C PHE A 191 2.17 -6.55 13.85
N LEU A 192 2.09 -6.05 15.09
CA LEU A 192 2.87 -6.62 16.21
C LEU A 192 2.50 -8.09 16.47
N ARG A 193 1.23 -8.47 16.25
CA ARG A 193 0.80 -9.86 16.37
C ARG A 193 1.44 -10.79 15.34
N LEU A 194 1.65 -10.32 14.11
CA LEU A 194 2.13 -11.14 13.01
C LEU A 194 3.66 -11.17 12.90
N PHE A 195 4.32 -10.03 13.09
CA PHE A 195 5.75 -9.91 12.80
C PHE A 195 6.64 -9.94 14.06
N VAL A 196 6.08 -9.62 15.24
CA VAL A 196 6.87 -9.44 16.48
C VAL A 196 6.64 -10.55 17.52
N ARG A 197 5.52 -11.29 17.47
CA ARG A 197 5.20 -12.27 18.51
C ARG A 197 6.23 -13.39 18.65
N SER A 198 6.52 -13.73 19.90
CA SER A 198 7.57 -14.69 20.28
C SER A 198 7.16 -16.16 20.22
N ARG A 199 5.87 -16.49 20.24
CA ARG A 199 5.39 -17.89 20.30
C ARG A 199 5.43 -18.60 18.94
N ASP A 200 5.07 -17.90 17.86
CA ASP A 200 4.98 -18.45 16.51
C ASP A 200 5.73 -17.54 15.52
N ARG A 201 7.06 -17.68 15.45
CA ARG A 201 7.93 -16.83 14.63
C ARG A 201 7.97 -17.24 13.15
N HIS A 202 6.82 -17.40 12.50
CA HIS A 202 6.77 -17.79 11.09
C HIS A 202 5.69 -17.02 10.33
N PHE A 203 5.99 -16.68 9.09
CA PHE A 203 5.09 -16.06 8.13
C PHE A 203 5.15 -16.89 6.85
N GLY A 204 4.25 -17.88 6.71
CA GLY A 204 4.46 -18.95 5.74
C GLY A 204 5.74 -19.72 6.04
N GLY A 205 6.58 -19.94 5.03
CA GLY A 205 7.90 -20.57 5.17
C GLY A 205 9.04 -19.61 5.48
N TRP A 206 8.76 -18.36 5.86
CA TRP A 206 9.77 -17.43 6.37
C TRP A 206 9.72 -17.38 7.90
N ASP A 207 10.89 -17.42 8.55
CA ASP A 207 10.99 -17.18 10.00
C ASP A 207 10.91 -15.67 10.27
N THR A 208 10.24 -15.20 11.32
CA THR A 208 10.22 -13.76 11.66
C THR A 208 11.39 -13.36 12.56
N GLY A 209 12.14 -12.34 12.14
CA GLY A 209 13.42 -11.97 12.77
C GLY A 209 13.36 -10.83 13.79
N GLN A 210 12.30 -10.01 13.78
CA GLN A 210 12.20 -8.80 14.61
C GLN A 210 11.45 -9.04 15.93
N SER A 211 11.74 -8.20 16.93
CA SER A 211 11.07 -8.20 18.24
C SER A 211 10.35 -6.88 18.54
N ARG A 212 10.41 -5.92 17.63
CA ARG A 212 9.77 -4.60 17.68
C ARG A 212 9.32 -4.20 16.28
N SER A 213 8.57 -3.09 16.15
CA SER A 213 8.13 -2.57 14.85
C SER A 213 9.24 -1.98 13.99
N TYR A 214 10.40 -1.75 14.60
CA TYR A 214 11.68 -1.40 13.99
C TYR A 214 12.71 -2.49 14.30
N PHE A 215 13.81 -2.54 13.55
CA PHE A 215 14.82 -3.59 13.69
C PHE A 215 16.20 -3.15 13.20
N ALA A 216 17.23 -3.86 13.66
CA ALA A 216 18.59 -3.81 13.14
C ALA A 216 19.10 -5.23 12.86
N VAL A 217 19.79 -5.38 11.72
CA VAL A 217 20.41 -6.65 11.30
C VAL A 217 21.86 -6.41 10.89
N GLU A 218 22.76 -7.16 11.51
CA GLU A 218 24.15 -7.30 11.08
C GLU A 218 24.20 -8.18 9.82
N LEU A 219 24.76 -7.62 8.75
CA LEU A 219 24.96 -8.28 7.46
C LEU A 219 26.45 -8.51 7.20
N PRO A 220 26.84 -9.31 6.19
CA PRO A 220 28.24 -9.56 5.89
C PRO A 220 29.02 -8.30 5.48
N ALA A 221 30.34 -8.36 5.65
CA ALA A 221 31.25 -7.31 5.22
C ALA A 221 30.90 -5.90 5.75
N ASP A 222 30.67 -5.78 7.07
CA ASP A 222 30.35 -4.52 7.76
C ASP A 222 29.08 -3.81 7.22
N TRP A 223 28.20 -4.53 6.51
CA TRP A 223 26.88 -4.01 6.14
C TRP A 223 25.89 -4.14 7.29
N TRP A 224 24.98 -3.18 7.37
CA TRP A 224 23.90 -3.14 8.36
C TRP A 224 22.58 -2.81 7.67
N LEU A 225 21.52 -3.49 8.07
CA LEU A 225 20.15 -3.19 7.66
C LEU A 225 19.38 -2.64 8.86
N LEU A 226 18.92 -1.39 8.74
CA LEU A 226 18.15 -0.72 9.77
C LEU A 226 16.75 -0.42 9.23
N GLY A 227 15.70 -0.89 9.91
CA GLY A 227 14.31 -0.62 9.55
C GLY A 227 13.66 0.31 10.58
N LEU A 228 13.13 1.45 10.13
CA LEU A 228 12.50 2.46 10.99
C LEU A 228 10.96 2.38 10.96
N ASP A 229 10.34 2.65 12.11
CA ASP A 229 8.91 2.87 12.23
C ASP A 229 8.62 4.37 12.44
N ASP A 230 8.31 5.04 11.33
CA ASP A 230 8.15 6.50 11.25
C ASP A 230 6.69 6.96 11.38
N GLN A 231 5.72 6.05 11.62
CA GLN A 231 4.29 6.36 11.84
C GLN A 231 3.74 7.53 10.97
N SER A 232 3.94 7.48 9.65
CA SER A 232 3.53 8.53 8.70
C SER A 232 4.25 9.89 8.85
N GLY A 233 5.50 9.92 9.30
CA GLY A 233 6.30 11.13 9.46
C GLY A 233 6.18 11.80 10.83
N SER A 234 5.76 11.05 11.87
CA SER A 234 5.83 11.53 13.25
C SER A 234 7.28 11.48 13.75
N TYR A 235 7.58 12.18 14.85
CA TYR A 235 8.92 12.14 15.42
C TYR A 235 9.26 10.71 15.88
N LEU A 236 10.52 10.30 15.75
CA LEU A 236 10.98 9.02 16.27
C LEU A 236 10.89 9.03 17.80
N ASP A 237 10.20 8.05 18.37
CA ASP A 237 10.01 7.94 19.81
C ASP A 237 11.32 7.61 20.56
N ASP A 238 11.37 7.98 21.84
CA ASP A 238 12.52 7.73 22.72
C ASP A 238 12.91 6.23 22.83
N PRO A 239 11.96 5.27 22.95
CA PRO A 239 12.26 3.83 22.88
C PRO A 239 13.06 3.41 21.65
N GLN A 240 12.67 3.90 20.47
CA GLN A 240 13.28 3.59 19.18
C GLN A 240 14.66 4.25 19.07
N LEU A 241 14.80 5.50 19.49
CA LEU A 241 16.10 6.17 19.56
C LEU A 241 17.06 5.42 20.49
N THR A 242 16.62 5.05 21.69
CA THR A 242 17.42 4.27 22.65
C THR A 242 17.85 2.91 22.09
N TYR A 243 16.99 2.25 21.32
CA TYR A 243 17.35 1.01 20.64
C TYR A 243 18.48 1.24 19.63
N PHE A 244 18.36 2.27 18.79
CA PHE A 244 19.36 2.53 17.76
C PHE A 244 20.64 3.17 18.31
N ASP A 245 20.62 3.84 19.46
CA ASP A 245 21.85 4.24 20.17
C ASP A 245 22.70 3.02 20.53
N LYS A 246 22.08 1.93 21.02
CA LYS A 246 22.79 0.66 21.28
C LYS A 246 23.31 0.00 20.01
N VAL A 247 22.59 0.16 18.89
CA VAL A 247 23.08 -0.31 17.58
C VAL A 247 24.28 0.52 17.14
N ALA A 248 24.23 1.84 17.35
CA ALA A 248 25.28 2.78 16.98
C ALA A 248 26.62 2.49 17.69
N GLU A 249 26.59 1.94 18.92
CA GLU A 249 27.79 1.46 19.62
C GLU A 249 28.58 0.38 18.85
N ARG A 250 27.92 -0.34 17.94
CA ARG A 250 28.53 -1.39 17.09
C ARG A 250 28.86 -0.91 15.67
N LEU A 251 28.43 0.30 15.31
CA LEU A 251 28.76 0.90 14.03
C LEU A 251 30.15 1.56 14.10
N GLY A 252 30.86 1.56 12.98
CA GLY A 252 32.14 2.25 12.88
C GLY A 252 32.40 2.82 11.48
N PRO A 253 33.58 3.41 11.24
CA PRO A 253 33.90 4.09 9.99
C PRO A 253 33.88 3.22 8.73
N ARG A 254 33.95 1.89 8.89
CA ARG A 254 33.83 0.92 7.78
C ARG A 254 32.41 0.44 7.54
N SER A 255 31.48 0.73 8.46
CA SER A 255 30.12 0.24 8.39
C SER A 255 29.34 0.94 7.27
N ARG A 256 28.61 0.13 6.49
CA ARG A 256 27.74 0.59 5.41
C ARG A 256 26.30 0.26 5.76
N VAL A 257 25.41 1.24 5.69
CA VAL A 257 24.02 1.11 6.15
C VAL A 257 23.06 1.11 4.96
N ILE A 258 22.18 0.11 4.93
CA ILE A 258 20.92 0.09 4.19
C ILE A 258 19.83 0.54 5.17
N LEU A 259 19.20 1.67 4.90
CA LEU A 259 18.12 2.22 5.72
C LEU A 259 16.78 1.97 5.03
N VAL A 260 15.88 1.27 5.72
CA VAL A 260 14.53 0.95 5.25
C VAL A 260 13.52 1.80 5.99
N VAL A 261 12.70 2.52 5.25
CA VAL A 261 11.69 3.45 5.78
C VAL A 261 10.36 3.25 5.06
N PRO A 262 9.21 3.50 5.71
CA PRO A 262 7.91 3.18 5.14
C PRO A 262 7.49 4.10 3.98
N ALA A 263 7.98 5.35 3.94
CA ALA A 263 7.67 6.30 2.88
C ALA A 263 8.91 6.99 2.28
N PRO A 264 8.91 7.29 0.96
CA PRO A 264 10.02 7.92 0.26
C PRO A 264 9.97 9.42 0.50
N THR A 265 10.25 9.83 1.73
CA THR A 265 10.11 11.22 2.17
C THR A 265 11.04 12.16 1.39
N TRP A 266 12.12 11.67 0.80
CA TRP A 266 12.98 12.42 -0.11
C TRP A 266 12.26 12.90 -1.39
N VAL A 267 11.26 12.16 -1.87
CA VAL A 267 10.41 12.62 -2.99
C VAL A 267 9.31 13.54 -2.48
N LYS A 268 8.65 13.16 -1.38
CA LYS A 268 7.57 13.98 -0.76
C LYS A 268 8.06 15.36 -0.35
N ALA A 269 9.34 15.46 0.02
CA ALA A 269 9.95 16.70 0.47
C ALA A 269 10.16 17.76 -0.62
N ALA A 270 10.03 17.38 -1.90
CA ALA A 270 9.98 18.34 -3.00
C ALA A 270 8.76 19.28 -2.91
N ASP A 271 7.62 18.80 -2.37
CA ASP A 271 6.43 19.62 -2.13
C ASP A 271 6.26 19.98 -0.63
N HIS A 272 6.75 19.15 0.29
CA HIS A 272 6.65 19.32 1.75
C HIS A 272 8.02 19.26 2.44
N PRO A 273 8.79 20.37 2.52
CA PRO A 273 10.19 20.37 2.93
C PRO A 273 10.50 19.69 4.28
N THR A 274 9.55 19.64 5.21
CA THR A 274 9.73 19.01 6.54
C THR A 274 9.56 17.49 6.52
N ALA A 275 9.10 16.89 5.41
CA ALA A 275 8.81 15.45 5.35
C ALA A 275 10.06 14.57 5.57
N TYR A 276 11.24 15.08 5.24
CA TYR A 276 12.51 14.33 5.38
C TYR A 276 13.17 14.52 6.77
N ASP A 277 12.61 15.38 7.63
CA ASP A 277 13.29 15.82 8.86
C ASP A 277 13.55 14.65 9.84
N SER A 278 12.63 13.69 9.99
CA SER A 278 12.82 12.51 10.85
C SER A 278 13.98 11.63 10.38
N ILE A 279 14.08 11.39 9.07
CA ILE A 279 15.18 10.61 8.48
C ILE A 279 16.50 11.36 8.61
N ASP A 280 16.52 12.67 8.31
CA ASP A 280 17.73 13.48 8.47
C ASP A 280 18.21 13.50 9.92
N TYR A 281 17.28 13.65 10.87
CA TYR A 281 17.57 13.60 12.29
C TYR A 281 18.22 12.27 12.68
N PHE A 282 17.64 11.15 12.26
CA PHE A 282 18.18 9.81 12.52
C PHE A 282 19.60 9.66 11.96
N VAL A 283 19.78 9.98 10.68
CA VAL A 283 21.10 9.85 10.02
C VAL A 283 22.14 10.73 10.70
N ARG A 284 21.80 11.99 11.00
CA ARG A 284 22.74 12.96 11.57
C ARG A 284 23.08 12.68 13.04
N THR A 285 22.14 12.14 13.81
CA THR A 285 22.27 12.03 15.27
C THR A 285 22.70 10.63 15.70
N ILE A 286 22.32 9.58 14.96
CA ILE A 286 22.60 8.18 15.31
C ILE A 286 23.74 7.62 14.47
N VAL A 287 23.64 7.75 13.13
CA VAL A 287 24.57 7.04 12.23
C VAL A 287 25.86 7.84 12.00
N ALA A 288 25.75 9.10 11.57
CA ALA A 288 26.90 9.92 11.18
C ALA A 288 27.98 10.07 12.27
N PRO A 289 27.64 10.21 13.58
CA PRO A 289 28.66 10.31 14.63
C PRO A 289 29.57 9.09 14.77
N THR A 290 29.12 7.91 14.33
CA THR A 290 29.89 6.66 14.35
C THR A 290 30.91 6.56 13.21
N GLY A 291 30.86 7.48 12.24
CA GLY A 291 31.62 7.42 10.99
C GLY A 291 31.04 6.47 9.95
N ALA A 292 29.99 5.71 10.27
CA ALA A 292 29.31 4.83 9.33
C ALA A 292 28.65 5.61 8.18
N GLN A 293 28.55 4.96 7.02
CA GLN A 293 28.00 5.58 5.82
C GLN A 293 26.65 4.97 5.47
N VAL A 294 25.61 5.79 5.34
CA VAL A 294 24.34 5.35 4.77
C VAL A 294 24.46 5.34 3.25
N ARG A 295 24.52 4.14 2.65
CA ARG A 295 24.79 3.95 1.22
C ARG A 295 23.54 3.70 0.39
N LEU A 296 22.47 3.26 1.03
CA LEU A 296 21.19 2.96 0.38
C LEU A 296 20.03 3.30 1.30
N LEU A 297 19.06 4.09 0.81
CA LEU A 297 17.74 4.24 1.42
C LEU A 297 16.72 3.51 0.53
N ILE A 298 15.87 2.68 1.13
CA ILE A 298 14.81 1.96 0.41
C ILE A 298 13.46 2.24 1.06
N SER A 299 12.43 2.46 0.24
CA SER A 299 11.06 2.69 0.70
C SER A 299 9.98 2.19 -0.26
N GLY A 300 8.74 2.10 0.22
CA GLY A 300 7.52 1.80 -0.52
C GLY A 300 6.64 3.03 -0.71
N ASP A 301 5.36 2.94 -0.34
CA ASP A 301 4.29 3.97 -0.31
C ASP A 301 3.88 4.51 -1.68
N LEU A 302 4.83 4.83 -2.56
CA LEU A 302 4.54 5.13 -3.95
C LEU A 302 4.64 3.85 -4.75
N HIS A 303 3.51 3.44 -5.32
CA HIS A 303 3.31 2.12 -5.91
C HIS A 303 3.98 1.94 -7.29
N HIS A 304 5.28 2.18 -7.36
CA HIS A 304 6.13 2.03 -8.54
C HIS A 304 7.57 1.76 -8.12
N TYR A 305 8.45 1.59 -9.12
CA TYR A 305 9.89 1.62 -8.93
C TYR A 305 10.49 2.95 -9.39
N ALA A 306 11.38 3.54 -8.59
CA ALA A 306 12.18 4.70 -8.94
C ALA A 306 13.51 4.70 -8.18
N ARG A 307 14.58 5.10 -8.85
CA ARG A 307 15.91 5.25 -8.25
C ARG A 307 16.47 6.64 -8.51
N TYR A 308 16.81 7.34 -7.44
CA TYR A 308 17.57 8.57 -7.48
C TYR A 308 19.03 8.28 -7.10
N ALA A 309 19.95 8.67 -7.96
CA ALA A 309 21.38 8.52 -7.75
C ALA A 309 21.98 9.86 -7.30
N GLY A 310 22.78 9.82 -6.24
CA GLY A 310 23.50 10.97 -5.74
C GLY A 310 24.96 10.65 -5.42
N PRO A 311 25.71 11.65 -4.91
CA PRO A 311 27.16 11.54 -4.71
C PRO A 311 27.57 10.58 -3.59
N ASP A 312 26.71 10.38 -2.59
CA ASP A 312 27.00 9.65 -1.35
C ASP A 312 26.18 8.35 -1.20
N ARG A 313 24.96 8.30 -1.77
CA ARG A 313 24.05 7.16 -1.61
C ARG A 313 23.07 7.01 -2.76
N GLN A 314 22.37 5.88 -2.80
CA GLN A 314 21.21 5.66 -3.66
C GLN A 314 19.92 5.80 -2.85
N LEU A 315 18.87 6.36 -3.46
CA LEU A 315 17.53 6.44 -2.88
C LEU A 315 16.57 5.67 -3.78
N ILE A 316 15.98 4.60 -3.27
CA ILE A 316 15.12 3.70 -4.05
C ILE A 316 13.71 3.66 -3.47
N THR A 317 12.73 3.95 -4.31
CA THR A 317 11.32 3.67 -4.07
C THR A 317 10.95 2.41 -4.82
N CYS A 318 10.38 1.41 -4.15
CA CYS A 318 9.95 0.15 -4.74
C CYS A 318 8.66 -0.38 -4.09
N GLY A 319 7.56 0.37 -4.28
CA GLY A 319 6.22 0.01 -3.79
C GLY A 319 5.41 -0.88 -4.72
N GLY A 320 6.08 -1.76 -5.47
CA GLY A 320 5.46 -2.54 -6.53
C GLY A 320 4.88 -3.89 -6.09
N GLY A 321 4.66 -4.14 -4.80
CA GLY A 321 4.44 -5.48 -4.26
C GLY A 321 3.04 -6.06 -4.44
N GLY A 322 2.00 -5.23 -4.50
CA GLY A 322 0.61 -5.71 -4.56
C GLY A 322 -0.43 -4.62 -4.81
N ALA A 323 -0.14 -3.37 -4.41
CA ALA A 323 -1.02 -2.22 -4.56
C ALA A 323 -1.24 -1.79 -6.01
N TYR A 324 -2.28 -1.00 -6.25
CA TYR A 324 -2.52 -0.42 -7.58
C TYR A 324 -1.33 0.46 -8.01
N LEU A 325 -1.03 0.56 -9.29
CA LEU A 325 0.11 1.36 -9.77
C LEU A 325 -0.02 2.85 -9.43
N TYR A 326 1.05 3.49 -8.94
CA TYR A 326 1.17 4.95 -8.82
C TYR A 326 2.05 5.52 -9.96
N PRO A 327 1.77 6.71 -10.51
CA PRO A 327 2.47 7.18 -11.71
C PRO A 327 3.92 7.59 -11.46
N THR A 328 4.80 7.14 -12.37
CA THR A 328 6.20 7.59 -12.48
C THR A 328 6.42 8.85 -13.33
N HIS A 329 5.46 9.25 -14.18
CA HIS A 329 5.64 10.38 -15.12
C HIS A 329 5.52 11.77 -14.48
N LYS A 330 5.24 11.80 -13.18
CA LYS A 330 5.18 13.01 -12.34
C LYS A 330 6.33 13.09 -11.34
N LEU A 331 7.23 12.12 -11.36
CA LEU A 331 8.43 12.15 -10.53
C LEU A 331 9.31 13.34 -10.94
N PRO A 332 9.84 14.11 -9.97
CA PRO A 332 10.82 15.14 -10.27
C PRO A 332 12.08 14.50 -10.87
N GLU A 333 12.63 15.11 -11.92
CA GLU A 333 13.87 14.61 -12.54
C GLU A 333 15.09 14.82 -11.63
N ARG A 334 14.99 15.77 -10.69
CA ARG A 334 16.04 16.12 -9.73
C ARG A 334 15.42 16.49 -8.39
N ILE A 335 16.02 16.04 -7.30
CA ILE A 335 15.66 16.37 -5.93
C ILE A 335 16.87 16.84 -5.12
N GLU A 336 16.61 17.52 -4.02
CA GLU A 336 17.61 17.95 -3.05
C GLU A 336 17.30 17.30 -1.69
N VAL A 337 18.29 16.61 -1.13
CA VAL A 337 18.13 15.81 0.09
C VAL A 337 19.29 16.08 1.06
N PRO A 338 19.02 16.59 2.28
CA PRO A 338 17.75 17.18 2.71
C PRO A 338 17.33 18.40 1.86
N PRO A 339 16.04 18.79 1.83
CA PRO A 339 15.59 20.00 1.14
C PRO A 339 16.18 21.26 1.76
N ARG A 340 16.55 22.25 0.94
CA ARG A 340 17.08 23.55 1.42
C ARG A 340 16.06 24.38 2.21
N ASP A 341 14.78 24.21 1.89
CA ASP A 341 13.67 24.96 2.48
C ASP A 341 13.17 24.35 3.82
N THR A 342 13.86 23.35 4.38
CA THR A 342 13.46 22.79 5.69
C THR A 342 13.61 23.82 6.82
N LEU A 343 12.70 23.76 7.80
CA LEU A 343 12.77 24.59 9.01
C LEU A 343 13.74 24.01 10.06
N ALA A 344 14.28 22.82 9.82
CA ALA A 344 15.24 22.18 10.71
C ALA A 344 16.56 22.97 10.78
N ARG A 345 16.79 23.66 11.91
CA ARG A 345 17.96 24.54 12.13
C ARG A 345 19.32 23.84 12.04
N ARG A 346 19.36 22.52 12.19
CA ARG A 346 20.57 21.69 12.15
C ARG A 346 20.50 20.64 11.04
N ALA A 347 19.83 20.91 9.93
CA ALA A 347 19.73 19.96 8.82
C ALA A 347 21.13 19.57 8.29
N SER A 348 21.28 18.33 7.82
CA SER A 348 22.50 17.92 7.10
C SER A 348 22.70 18.74 5.82
N THR A 349 23.93 18.72 5.29
CA THR A 349 24.24 19.39 4.03
C THR A 349 23.39 18.83 2.89
N SER A 350 22.63 19.70 2.23
CA SER A 350 21.82 19.34 1.07
C SER A 350 22.69 18.82 -0.09
N ARG A 351 22.31 17.69 -0.65
CA ARG A 351 22.93 17.07 -1.84
C ARG A 351 21.89 16.92 -2.94
N THR A 352 22.34 17.02 -4.19
CA THR A 352 21.50 16.81 -5.36
C THR A 352 21.49 15.34 -5.78
N TYR A 353 20.31 14.84 -6.10
CA TYR A 353 20.11 13.50 -6.66
C TYR A 353 19.30 13.60 -7.95
N ASP A 354 19.72 12.86 -8.97
CA ASP A 354 19.06 12.80 -10.27
C ASP A 354 18.29 11.47 -10.41
N LEU A 355 17.11 11.52 -11.04
CA LEU A 355 16.28 10.35 -11.32
C LEU A 355 16.96 9.47 -12.38
N ALA A 356 17.63 8.42 -11.93
CA ALA A 356 18.43 7.54 -12.78
C ALA A 356 17.62 6.41 -13.41
N GLY A 357 16.62 5.89 -12.69
CA GLY A 357 15.79 4.77 -13.14
C GLY A 357 14.34 4.92 -12.69
N ARG A 358 13.39 4.44 -13.50
CA ARG A 358 11.96 4.38 -13.13
C ARG A 358 11.25 3.25 -13.86
N TYR A 359 10.28 2.62 -13.20
CA TYR A 359 9.41 1.66 -13.82
C TYR A 359 7.97 1.75 -13.27
N PRO A 360 6.95 1.86 -14.14
CA PRO A 360 7.01 2.00 -15.61
C PRO A 360 7.76 3.22 -16.11
N ASP A 361 8.21 3.21 -17.36
CA ASP A 361 8.75 4.41 -18.00
C ASP A 361 7.68 5.53 -18.06
N ALA A 362 8.14 6.77 -18.21
CA ALA A 362 7.24 7.93 -18.16
C ALA A 362 6.19 7.94 -19.27
N ALA A 363 6.50 7.41 -20.46
CA ALA A 363 5.55 7.38 -21.57
C ALA A 363 4.44 6.35 -21.32
N ARG A 364 4.80 5.13 -20.88
CA ARG A 364 3.85 4.10 -20.50
C ARG A 364 2.99 4.52 -19.31
N SER A 365 3.59 5.15 -18.31
CA SER A 365 2.91 5.72 -17.16
C SER A 365 1.87 6.77 -17.56
N ARG A 366 2.20 7.68 -18.50
CA ARG A 366 1.20 8.63 -19.06
C ARG A 366 0.07 7.93 -19.79
N ARG A 367 0.37 6.88 -20.58
CA ARG A 367 -0.64 6.10 -21.31
C ARG A 367 -1.61 5.42 -20.36
N TYR A 368 -1.15 4.92 -19.21
CA TYR A 368 -2.04 4.35 -18.20
C TYR A 368 -3.08 5.35 -17.69
N GLY A 369 -2.80 6.65 -17.65
CA GLY A 369 -3.78 7.67 -17.26
C GLY A 369 -5.09 7.59 -18.04
N TRP A 370 -5.03 7.28 -19.35
CA TRP A 370 -6.21 7.17 -20.21
C TRP A 370 -7.10 5.96 -19.90
N GLY A 371 -6.61 4.98 -19.15
CA GLY A 371 -7.40 3.81 -18.75
C GLY A 371 -8.54 4.14 -17.78
N ILE A 372 -8.60 5.37 -17.25
CA ILE A 372 -9.65 5.81 -16.32
C ILE A 372 -11.06 5.78 -16.91
N PHE A 373 -11.23 6.10 -18.19
CA PHE A 373 -12.56 6.17 -18.83
C PHE A 373 -13.36 4.86 -18.74
N PRO A 374 -12.82 3.69 -19.16
CA PRO A 374 -13.52 2.43 -18.98
C PRO A 374 -13.43 1.90 -17.54
N ARG A 375 -12.30 2.11 -16.84
CA ARG A 375 -12.07 1.44 -15.55
C ARG A 375 -12.82 2.07 -14.39
N LEU A 376 -13.02 3.38 -14.39
CA LEU A 376 -13.71 4.07 -13.30
C LEU A 376 -15.12 3.48 -13.06
N PRO A 377 -16.02 3.42 -14.06
CA PRO A 377 -17.36 2.85 -13.85
C PRO A 377 -17.35 1.33 -13.62
N LEU A 378 -16.44 0.59 -14.26
CA LEU A 378 -16.39 -0.86 -14.15
C LEU A 378 -15.84 -1.34 -12.80
N ARG A 379 -14.83 -0.65 -12.24
CA ARG A 379 -14.23 -1.02 -10.95
C ARG A 379 -14.90 -0.35 -9.76
N ASN A 380 -15.57 0.77 -9.97
CA ASN A 380 -16.25 1.52 -8.91
C ASN A 380 -17.74 1.73 -9.26
N PRO A 381 -18.54 0.65 -9.46
CA PRO A 381 -19.94 0.78 -9.85
C PRO A 381 -20.78 1.54 -8.80
N GLY A 382 -20.42 1.44 -7.52
CA GLY A 382 -21.04 2.22 -6.45
C GLY A 382 -20.81 3.73 -6.60
N PHE A 383 -19.65 4.14 -7.14
CA PHE A 383 -19.36 5.56 -7.43
C PHE A 383 -20.21 6.07 -8.58
N THR A 384 -20.32 5.30 -9.67
CA THR A 384 -21.21 5.60 -10.80
C THR A 384 -22.67 5.67 -10.37
N THR A 385 -23.10 4.76 -9.49
CA THR A 385 -24.46 4.76 -8.93
C THR A 385 -24.71 6.00 -8.09
N LEU A 386 -23.77 6.38 -7.21
CA LEU A 386 -23.85 7.62 -6.43
C LEU A 386 -24.00 8.84 -7.35
N LEU A 387 -23.15 8.97 -8.37
CA LEU A 387 -23.23 10.07 -9.34
C LEU A 387 -24.59 10.08 -10.05
N GLY A 388 -25.09 8.91 -10.47
CA GLY A 388 -26.41 8.78 -11.09
C GLY A 388 -27.53 9.25 -10.18
N THR A 389 -27.52 8.85 -8.91
CA THR A 389 -28.49 9.29 -7.89
C THR A 389 -28.42 10.80 -7.68
N LEU A 390 -27.23 11.37 -7.47
CA LEU A 390 -27.07 12.81 -7.26
C LEU A 390 -27.53 13.62 -8.47
N HIS A 391 -27.18 13.19 -9.68
CA HIS A 391 -27.62 13.84 -10.93
C HIS A 391 -29.12 13.70 -11.17
N THR A 392 -29.72 12.57 -10.79
CA THR A 392 -31.18 12.38 -10.89
C THR A 392 -31.92 13.29 -9.92
N LEU A 393 -31.47 13.39 -8.67
CA LEU A 393 -32.06 14.29 -7.68
C LEU A 393 -31.91 15.76 -8.09
N LEU A 394 -30.73 16.14 -8.57
CA LEU A 394 -30.48 17.50 -9.06
C LEU A 394 -31.35 17.81 -10.29
N MET A 395 -31.47 16.88 -11.23
CA MET A 395 -32.35 17.02 -12.39
C MET A 395 -33.81 17.19 -12.00
N LEU A 396 -34.33 16.34 -11.08
CA LEU A 396 -35.72 16.43 -10.62
C LEU A 396 -35.99 17.77 -9.94
N ALA A 397 -35.05 18.28 -9.15
CA ALA A 397 -35.15 19.60 -8.53
C ALA A 397 -35.15 20.73 -9.58
N MET A 398 -34.28 20.67 -10.60
CA MET A 398 -34.26 21.64 -11.71
C MET A 398 -35.56 21.59 -12.53
N ALA A 399 -36.01 20.41 -12.96
CA ALA A 399 -37.24 20.21 -13.72
C ALA A 399 -38.47 20.72 -12.95
N GLY A 400 -38.53 20.47 -11.65
CA GLY A 400 -39.60 20.94 -10.77
C GLY A 400 -39.65 22.47 -10.64
N VAL A 401 -38.49 23.14 -10.54
CA VAL A 401 -38.43 24.61 -10.54
C VAL A 401 -38.84 25.20 -11.89
N VAL A 402 -38.42 24.59 -13.00
CA VAL A 402 -38.77 25.07 -14.36
C VAL A 402 -40.27 24.94 -14.64
N SER A 403 -40.89 23.87 -14.14
CA SER A 403 -42.29 23.53 -14.45
C SER A 403 -43.29 24.20 -13.50
N ASN A 404 -42.92 24.51 -12.25
CA ASN A 404 -43.83 25.10 -11.26
C ASN A 404 -43.51 26.58 -11.00
N ARG A 405 -44.45 27.47 -11.35
CA ARG A 405 -44.25 28.94 -11.33
C ARG A 405 -44.87 29.67 -10.13
N THR A 406 -45.50 28.96 -9.19
CA THR A 406 -46.28 29.53 -8.07
C THR A 406 -45.70 29.17 -6.69
N GLY A 407 -45.77 30.14 -5.76
CA GLY A 407 -44.83 30.30 -4.63
C GLY A 407 -44.56 29.10 -3.71
N THR A 408 -45.58 28.40 -3.19
CA THR A 408 -45.36 27.29 -2.23
C THR A 408 -44.80 26.05 -2.92
N GLU A 409 -45.28 25.74 -4.12
CA GLU A 409 -44.83 24.60 -4.92
C GLU A 409 -43.43 24.82 -5.48
N GLN A 410 -43.10 26.06 -5.86
CA GLN A 410 -41.76 26.43 -6.29
C GLN A 410 -40.73 26.22 -5.17
N ARG A 411 -41.08 26.53 -3.91
CA ARG A 411 -40.19 26.32 -2.75
C ARG A 411 -39.87 24.86 -2.49
N LEU A 412 -40.80 23.95 -2.79
CA LEU A 412 -40.58 22.50 -2.66
C LEU A 412 -39.43 21.99 -3.54
N PHE A 413 -39.13 22.68 -4.64
CA PHE A 413 -38.05 22.31 -5.55
C PHE A 413 -36.84 23.25 -5.46
N SER A 414 -37.03 24.54 -5.16
CA SER A 414 -35.93 25.50 -5.10
C SER A 414 -34.99 25.28 -3.91
N VAL A 415 -35.52 24.85 -2.75
CA VAL A 415 -34.68 24.54 -1.58
C VAL A 415 -33.82 23.29 -1.82
N PRO A 416 -34.38 22.15 -2.26
CA PRO A 416 -33.56 21.01 -2.69
C PRO A 416 -32.59 21.35 -3.82
N LEU A 417 -32.97 22.19 -4.79
CA LEU A 417 -32.09 22.62 -5.86
C LEU A 417 -30.87 23.36 -5.31
N VAL A 418 -31.06 24.37 -4.46
CA VAL A 418 -29.94 25.10 -3.85
C VAL A 418 -29.08 24.16 -3.02
N ALA A 419 -29.68 23.29 -2.21
CA ALA A 419 -28.94 22.29 -1.43
C ALA A 419 -28.10 21.37 -2.34
N MET A 420 -28.67 20.84 -3.42
CA MET A 420 -27.97 19.97 -4.36
C MET A 420 -26.87 20.68 -5.15
N LEU A 421 -27.06 21.96 -5.50
CA LEU A 421 -26.01 22.78 -6.10
C LEU A 421 -24.84 23.00 -5.12
N VAL A 422 -25.14 23.31 -3.86
CA VAL A 422 -24.13 23.44 -2.80
C VAL A 422 -23.40 22.11 -2.58
N VAL A 423 -24.13 21.00 -2.46
CA VAL A 423 -23.55 19.65 -2.33
C VAL A 423 -22.65 19.32 -3.53
N THR A 424 -23.06 19.66 -4.75
CA THR A 424 -22.28 19.41 -5.96
C THR A 424 -21.00 20.24 -5.99
N LEU A 425 -21.08 21.54 -5.72
CA LEU A 425 -19.93 22.44 -5.73
C LEU A 425 -18.95 22.16 -4.59
N LEU A 426 -19.47 21.95 -3.37
CA LEU A 426 -18.64 21.57 -2.22
C LEU A 426 -18.05 20.18 -2.42
N GLY A 427 -18.83 19.21 -2.90
CA GLY A 427 -18.35 17.86 -3.20
C GLY A 427 -17.20 17.88 -4.21
N ALA A 428 -17.34 18.61 -5.31
CA ALA A 428 -16.27 18.79 -6.29
C ALA A 428 -15.05 19.53 -5.70
N GLY A 429 -15.27 20.56 -4.88
CA GLY A 429 -14.21 21.30 -4.19
C GLY A 429 -13.41 20.43 -3.21
N PHE A 430 -14.09 19.64 -2.38
CA PHE A 430 -13.45 18.70 -1.44
C PHE A 430 -12.77 17.54 -2.16
N PHE A 431 -13.36 17.03 -3.25
CA PHE A 431 -12.72 16.01 -4.08
C PHE A 431 -11.43 16.52 -4.71
N ALA A 432 -11.43 17.76 -5.20
CA ALA A 432 -10.26 18.42 -5.77
C ALA A 432 -9.18 18.79 -4.73
N LYS A 433 -9.56 18.89 -3.46
CA LYS A 433 -8.71 19.32 -2.36
C LYS A 433 -8.90 18.42 -1.14
N PRO A 434 -8.38 17.18 -1.17
CA PRO A 434 -8.39 16.33 0.00
C PRO A 434 -7.61 17.00 1.15
N PRO A 435 -7.96 16.75 2.43
CA PRO A 435 -7.33 17.39 3.59
C PRO A 435 -5.79 17.27 3.65
N SER A 436 -5.22 16.28 2.97
CA SER A 436 -3.77 16.04 2.83
C SER A 436 -3.06 16.94 1.81
N SER A 437 -3.77 17.78 1.04
CA SER A 437 -3.22 18.63 -0.03
C SER A 437 -2.55 19.94 0.44
N GLY A 438 -1.78 19.87 1.52
CA GLY A 438 -0.95 20.99 2.00
C GLY A 438 0.07 21.48 0.95
N GLY A 439 0.55 22.72 1.09
CA GLY A 439 1.71 23.23 0.32
C GLY A 439 1.45 24.41 -0.64
N LYS A 440 2.51 24.77 -1.40
CA LYS A 440 2.66 26.03 -2.16
C LYS A 440 1.68 26.21 -3.34
N ARG A 441 0.87 25.20 -3.69
CA ARG A 441 0.07 25.14 -4.93
C ARG A 441 -1.43 25.10 -4.68
N HIS A 442 -1.92 25.96 -3.80
CA HIS A 442 -3.32 25.92 -3.34
C HIS A 442 -4.35 26.35 -4.39
N ALA A 443 -4.02 27.35 -5.21
CA ALA A 443 -4.96 27.95 -6.16
C ALA A 443 -5.43 26.98 -7.26
N ARG A 444 -4.54 26.13 -7.78
CA ARG A 444 -4.89 25.15 -8.84
C ARG A 444 -5.97 24.15 -8.40
N HIS A 445 -5.95 23.74 -7.13
CA HIS A 445 -6.94 22.78 -6.59
C HIS A 445 -8.34 23.42 -6.58
N TRP A 446 -8.45 24.69 -6.20
CA TRP A 446 -9.71 25.44 -6.23
C TRP A 446 -10.20 25.69 -7.66
N ILE A 447 -9.33 26.13 -8.56
CA ILE A 447 -9.72 26.39 -9.97
C ILE A 447 -10.26 25.10 -10.61
N LEU A 448 -9.55 23.99 -10.44
CA LEU A 448 -9.95 22.70 -10.99
C LEU A 448 -11.21 22.15 -10.30
N GLY A 449 -11.32 22.27 -8.97
CA GLY A 449 -12.50 21.82 -8.22
C GLY A 449 -13.77 22.61 -8.54
N VAL A 450 -13.68 23.94 -8.59
CA VAL A 450 -14.81 24.80 -8.99
C VAL A 450 -15.18 24.55 -10.44
N GLY A 451 -14.20 24.45 -11.34
CA GLY A 451 -14.42 24.11 -12.74
C GLY A 451 -15.12 22.76 -12.91
N HIS A 452 -14.72 21.75 -12.13
CA HIS A 452 -15.34 20.44 -12.11
C HIS A 452 -16.79 20.48 -11.61
N GLY A 453 -17.04 21.22 -10.52
CA GLY A 453 -18.38 21.43 -9.98
C GLY A 453 -19.30 22.13 -10.97
N LEU A 454 -18.83 23.20 -11.62
CA LEU A 454 -19.55 23.90 -12.68
C LEU A 454 -19.84 23.00 -13.89
N ALA A 455 -18.91 22.14 -14.27
CA ALA A 455 -19.12 21.17 -15.34
C ALA A 455 -20.23 20.15 -14.97
N HIS A 456 -20.30 19.72 -13.71
CA HIS A 456 -21.40 18.88 -13.23
C HIS A 456 -22.74 19.62 -13.22
N VAL A 457 -22.78 20.90 -12.84
CA VAL A 457 -24.00 21.72 -12.92
C VAL A 457 -24.44 21.88 -14.37
N GLY A 458 -23.52 22.15 -15.29
CA GLY A 458 -23.80 22.22 -16.73
C GLY A 458 -24.34 20.88 -17.28
N LEU A 459 -23.73 19.76 -16.88
CA LEU A 459 -24.22 18.42 -17.24
C LEU A 459 -25.64 18.18 -16.70
N ALA A 460 -25.93 18.58 -15.46
CA ALA A 460 -27.25 18.43 -14.87
C ALA A 460 -28.30 19.32 -15.58
N ALA A 461 -27.94 20.55 -15.97
CA ALA A 461 -28.81 21.42 -16.75
C ALA A 461 -29.12 20.83 -18.14
N ALA A 462 -28.10 20.30 -18.83
CA ALA A 462 -28.28 19.60 -20.10
C ALA A 462 -29.13 18.33 -19.94
N GLY A 463 -28.88 17.54 -18.90
CA GLY A 463 -29.68 16.35 -18.58
C GLY A 463 -31.14 16.68 -18.25
N THR A 464 -31.38 17.80 -17.55
CA THR A 464 -32.73 18.32 -17.29
C THR A 464 -33.43 18.74 -18.57
N TRP A 465 -32.73 19.43 -19.48
CA TRP A 465 -33.27 19.80 -20.78
C TRP A 465 -33.66 18.56 -21.61
N VAL A 466 -32.79 17.54 -21.66
CA VAL A 466 -33.11 16.27 -22.32
C VAL A 466 -34.31 15.59 -21.65
N TRP A 467 -34.34 15.52 -20.32
CA TRP A 467 -35.43 14.88 -19.56
C TRP A 467 -36.79 15.51 -19.86
N LEU A 468 -36.87 16.85 -19.85
CA LEU A 468 -38.09 17.59 -20.16
C LEU A 468 -38.54 17.46 -21.63
N ALA A 469 -37.63 17.08 -22.54
CA ALA A 469 -37.95 16.83 -23.94
C ALA A 469 -38.39 15.37 -24.21
N LEU A 470 -38.22 14.47 -23.25
CA LEU A 470 -38.59 13.06 -23.40
C LEU A 470 -40.07 12.83 -23.01
N PRO A 471 -40.80 11.96 -23.73
CA PRO A 471 -42.20 11.65 -23.42
C PRO A 471 -42.38 10.97 -22.06
N LEU A 472 -41.29 10.46 -21.47
CA LEU A 472 -41.26 9.86 -20.13
C LEU A 472 -41.66 10.85 -19.04
N TYR A 473 -41.41 12.14 -19.27
CA TYR A 473 -41.74 13.20 -18.33
C TYR A 473 -43.26 13.39 -18.18
N ASP A 474 -44.00 13.26 -19.27
CA ASP A 474 -45.45 13.48 -19.33
C ASP A 474 -46.27 12.26 -18.89
N TRP A 475 -45.62 11.18 -18.45
CA TRP A 475 -46.33 10.00 -17.98
C TRP A 475 -47.10 10.26 -16.68
N PRO A 476 -48.21 9.52 -16.43
CA PRO A 476 -48.94 9.63 -15.17
C PRO A 476 -48.06 9.31 -13.97
N TRP A 477 -48.16 10.13 -12.92
CA TRP A 477 -47.49 9.87 -11.65
C TRP A 477 -47.88 8.47 -11.12
N PRO A 478 -46.93 7.63 -10.63
CA PRO A 478 -45.51 7.91 -10.35
C PRO A 478 -44.52 7.51 -11.45
N LEU A 479 -44.98 7.21 -12.66
CA LEU A 479 -44.14 6.63 -13.73
C LEU A 479 -42.95 7.52 -14.16
N PRO A 480 -43.04 8.87 -14.22
CA PRO A 480 -41.87 9.70 -14.51
C PRO A 480 -40.75 9.53 -13.49
N ALA A 481 -41.07 9.42 -12.19
CA ALA A 481 -40.06 9.21 -11.16
C ALA A 481 -39.42 7.82 -11.26
N VAL A 482 -40.21 6.79 -11.59
CA VAL A 482 -39.68 5.45 -11.86
C VAL A 482 -38.76 5.49 -13.08
N ALA A 483 -39.18 6.11 -14.18
CA ALA A 483 -38.37 6.27 -15.38
C ALA A 483 -37.08 7.08 -15.11
N ALA A 484 -37.14 8.11 -14.27
CA ALA A 484 -35.97 8.86 -13.85
C ALA A 484 -34.97 7.96 -13.10
N ALA A 485 -35.46 7.10 -12.21
CA ALA A 485 -34.60 6.19 -11.45
C ALA A 485 -34.03 5.03 -12.29
N VAL A 486 -34.82 4.42 -13.18
CA VAL A 486 -34.43 3.19 -13.89
C VAL A 486 -33.84 3.42 -15.28
N VAL A 487 -34.13 4.56 -15.92
CA VAL A 487 -33.61 4.91 -17.25
C VAL A 487 -32.61 6.06 -17.16
N TYR A 488 -33.04 7.22 -16.67
CA TYR A 488 -32.17 8.40 -16.61
C TYR A 488 -30.98 8.18 -15.67
N GLY A 489 -31.21 7.67 -14.46
CA GLY A 489 -30.20 7.45 -13.43
C GLY A 489 -28.99 6.64 -13.87
N PRO A 490 -29.15 5.43 -14.42
CA PRO A 490 -28.02 4.63 -14.93
C PRO A 490 -27.26 5.32 -16.07
N VAL A 491 -27.98 5.94 -17.01
CA VAL A 491 -27.38 6.62 -18.17
C VAL A 491 -26.58 7.84 -17.71
N ILE A 492 -27.19 8.73 -16.92
CA ILE A 492 -26.52 9.93 -16.43
C ILE A 492 -25.39 9.58 -15.47
N GLY A 493 -25.51 8.50 -14.69
CA GLY A 493 -24.42 8.01 -13.84
C GLY A 493 -23.19 7.62 -14.66
N LEU A 494 -23.38 6.91 -15.78
CA LEU A 494 -22.30 6.58 -16.70
C LEU A 494 -21.70 7.86 -17.32
N VAL A 495 -22.51 8.77 -17.85
CA VAL A 495 -22.02 10.04 -18.44
C VAL A 495 -21.27 10.89 -17.40
N ALA A 496 -21.81 11.04 -16.19
CA ALA A 496 -21.17 11.75 -15.10
C ALA A 496 -19.84 11.09 -14.67
N SER A 497 -19.74 9.75 -14.71
CA SER A 497 -18.46 9.07 -14.45
C SER A 497 -17.42 9.40 -15.53
N GLN A 498 -17.82 9.56 -16.80
CA GLN A 498 -16.91 9.98 -17.86
C GLN A 498 -16.46 11.43 -17.67
N LEU A 499 -17.32 12.30 -17.14
CA LEU A 499 -16.94 13.66 -16.77
C LEU A 499 -15.89 13.66 -15.64
N VAL A 500 -16.06 12.82 -14.62
CA VAL A 500 -15.04 12.66 -13.55
C VAL A 500 -13.74 12.08 -14.12
N ALA A 501 -13.81 11.09 -15.02
CA ALA A 501 -12.64 10.52 -15.68
C ALA A 501 -11.84 11.58 -16.47
N ALA A 502 -12.54 12.42 -17.25
CA ALA A 502 -11.92 13.53 -17.98
C ALA A 502 -11.31 14.56 -17.02
N TYR A 503 -12.03 14.90 -15.94
CA TYR A 503 -11.52 15.78 -14.89
C TYR A 503 -10.23 15.25 -14.27
N LEU A 504 -10.20 13.98 -13.84
CA LEU A 504 -9.02 13.36 -13.22
C LEU A 504 -7.81 13.36 -14.16
N LEU A 505 -8.02 13.15 -15.46
CA LEU A 505 -6.94 13.22 -16.45
C LEU A 505 -6.38 14.64 -16.59
N VAL A 506 -7.26 15.66 -16.67
CA VAL A 506 -6.85 17.07 -16.76
C VAL A 506 -6.20 17.54 -15.47
N ALA A 507 -6.84 17.30 -14.32
CA ALA A 507 -6.31 17.64 -13.00
C ALA A 507 -4.95 16.96 -12.76
N GLY A 508 -4.84 15.69 -13.14
CA GLY A 508 -3.59 14.93 -13.06
C GLY A 508 -2.48 15.56 -13.89
N ALA A 509 -2.78 16.13 -15.06
CA ALA A 509 -1.81 16.88 -15.86
C ALA A 509 -1.23 18.08 -15.10
N PHE A 510 -1.99 18.71 -14.21
CA PHE A 510 -1.56 19.80 -13.33
C PHE A 510 -1.04 19.36 -11.95
N GLY A 511 -0.90 18.05 -11.72
CA GLY A 511 -0.43 17.51 -10.44
C GLY A 511 -1.47 17.58 -9.32
N VAL A 512 -2.76 17.55 -9.68
CA VAL A 512 -3.91 17.51 -8.78
C VAL A 512 -4.63 16.18 -8.97
N ASN A 513 -5.07 15.54 -7.89
CA ASN A 513 -5.76 14.24 -7.92
C ASN A 513 -5.05 13.12 -8.71
N VAL A 514 -3.71 13.17 -8.74
CA VAL A 514 -2.89 12.16 -9.42
C VAL A 514 -3.10 10.78 -8.77
N ASN A 515 -3.25 10.76 -7.45
CA ASN A 515 -3.58 9.57 -6.69
C ASN A 515 -4.94 8.98 -7.12
N GLU A 516 -6.00 9.80 -7.09
CA GLU A 516 -7.36 9.34 -7.42
C GLU A 516 -7.48 8.88 -8.88
N LEU A 517 -6.73 9.49 -9.81
CA LEU A 517 -6.66 9.05 -11.21
C LEU A 517 -6.15 7.60 -11.35
N PHE A 518 -5.22 7.18 -10.51
CA PHE A 518 -4.63 5.84 -10.57
C PHE A 518 -5.34 4.84 -9.63
N ALA A 519 -5.73 5.29 -8.43
CA ALA A 519 -6.55 4.53 -7.49
C ALA A 519 -7.90 4.15 -8.12
N GLY A 520 -8.55 5.10 -8.82
CA GLY A 520 -9.81 4.86 -9.54
C GLY A 520 -9.70 3.81 -10.64
N GLN A 521 -8.50 3.56 -11.15
CA GLN A 521 -8.24 2.51 -12.14
C GLN A 521 -7.93 1.15 -11.52
N GLY A 522 -7.30 1.12 -10.33
CA GLY A 522 -6.89 -0.12 -9.67
C GLY A 522 -5.97 -0.98 -10.55
N ILE A 523 -4.88 -0.40 -11.09
CA ILE A 523 -3.99 -1.10 -12.02
C ILE A 523 -3.12 -2.11 -11.25
N GLU A 524 -3.46 -3.39 -11.37
CA GLU A 524 -2.72 -4.51 -10.75
C GLU A 524 -1.44 -4.90 -11.50
N ASP A 525 -1.28 -4.47 -12.75
CA ASP A 525 -0.07 -4.75 -13.54
C ASP A 525 1.09 -3.81 -13.15
N ALA A 526 2.23 -3.99 -13.82
CA ALA A 526 3.44 -3.20 -13.58
C ALA A 526 3.94 -3.23 -12.14
N LYS A 527 4.21 -4.45 -11.66
CA LYS A 527 4.67 -4.73 -10.29
C LYS A 527 6.19 -4.86 -10.25
N ALA A 528 6.79 -4.68 -9.09
CA ALA A 528 8.22 -4.74 -8.93
C ALA A 528 8.63 -5.09 -7.49
N PHE A 529 9.79 -5.71 -7.36
CA PHE A 529 10.50 -5.92 -6.10
C PHE A 529 12.01 -5.81 -6.37
N LEU A 530 12.81 -5.74 -5.31
CA LEU A 530 14.27 -5.73 -5.42
C LEU A 530 14.83 -7.07 -4.96
N ARG A 531 15.84 -7.56 -5.67
CA ARG A 531 16.73 -8.62 -5.18
C ARG A 531 18.14 -8.05 -5.08
N LEU A 532 18.74 -8.15 -3.91
CA LEU A 532 20.03 -7.57 -3.58
C LEU A 532 21.01 -8.69 -3.27
N ARG A 533 22.27 -8.50 -3.66
CA ARG A 533 23.38 -9.40 -3.34
C ARG A 533 24.49 -8.61 -2.68
N ILE A 534 24.84 -8.97 -1.46
CA ILE A 534 26.08 -8.55 -0.79
C ILE A 534 27.08 -9.69 -0.98
N ASP A 535 28.14 -9.43 -1.72
CA ASP A 535 29.24 -10.38 -1.88
C ASP A 535 30.18 -10.36 -0.66
N PRO A 536 30.99 -11.42 -0.44
CA PRO A 536 31.90 -11.50 0.70
C PRO A 536 32.94 -10.36 0.79
N ASP A 537 33.23 -9.71 -0.34
CA ASP A 537 34.09 -8.52 -0.41
C ASP A 537 33.37 -7.22 0.01
N GLY A 538 32.05 -7.31 0.22
CA GLY A 538 31.18 -6.20 0.58
C GLY A 538 30.59 -5.43 -0.59
N THR A 539 30.79 -5.88 -1.83
CA THR A 539 30.13 -5.31 -2.99
C THR A 539 28.62 -5.59 -2.91
N LEU A 540 27.80 -4.55 -2.97
CA LEU A 540 26.34 -4.67 -3.01
C LEU A 540 25.83 -4.49 -4.44
N THR A 541 25.21 -5.52 -5.02
CA THR A 541 24.54 -5.46 -6.32
C THR A 541 23.02 -5.50 -6.16
N ILE A 542 22.32 -4.56 -6.79
CA ILE A 542 20.85 -4.39 -6.71
C ILE A 542 20.24 -4.76 -8.06
N TYR A 543 19.37 -5.75 -8.07
CA TYR A 543 18.58 -6.21 -9.22
C TYR A 543 17.12 -5.75 -9.06
N PRO A 544 16.69 -4.68 -9.74
CA PRO A 544 15.28 -4.27 -9.69
C PRO A 544 14.47 -5.13 -10.65
N ILE A 545 13.62 -6.00 -10.12
CA ILE A 545 12.86 -6.99 -10.91
C ILE A 545 11.45 -6.46 -11.14
N ALA A 546 11.09 -6.28 -12.41
CA ALA A 546 9.80 -5.81 -12.89
C ALA A 546 8.96 -6.96 -13.46
N VAL A 547 7.65 -6.87 -13.24
CA VAL A 547 6.63 -7.78 -13.77
C VAL A 547 5.61 -6.95 -14.53
N ASP A 548 5.61 -7.06 -15.86
CA ASP A 548 4.73 -6.26 -16.72
C ASP A 548 3.26 -6.62 -16.59
N ARG A 549 2.97 -7.91 -16.39
CA ARG A 549 1.63 -8.45 -16.21
C ARG A 549 1.60 -9.46 -15.07
N VAL A 550 0.68 -9.26 -14.13
CA VAL A 550 0.44 -10.21 -13.04
C VAL A 550 -0.41 -11.38 -13.51
N ALA A 551 -0.28 -12.52 -12.85
CA ALA A 551 -1.10 -13.69 -13.12
C ALA A 551 -2.51 -13.50 -12.56
N ARG A 552 -3.51 -13.92 -13.34
CA ARG A 552 -4.95 -13.81 -13.02
C ARG A 552 -5.69 -15.13 -13.08
N ASP A 553 -5.02 -16.15 -13.60
CA ASP A 553 -5.52 -17.52 -13.72
C ASP A 553 -4.52 -18.44 -13.03
N TRP A 554 -4.98 -19.01 -11.92
CA TRP A 554 -4.19 -19.81 -11.00
C TRP A 554 -4.74 -21.23 -11.00
N GLN A 555 -3.84 -22.20 -10.97
CA GLN A 555 -4.18 -23.60 -10.81
C GLN A 555 -3.42 -24.18 -9.63
N VAL A 556 -3.97 -25.24 -9.02
CA VAL A 556 -3.25 -26.01 -8.01
C VAL A 556 -1.96 -26.55 -8.62
N ASN A 557 -0.87 -26.42 -7.88
CA ASN A 557 0.44 -26.85 -8.35
C ASN A 557 0.51 -28.39 -8.39
N PRO A 558 0.81 -28.99 -9.56
CA PRO A 558 0.96 -30.43 -9.69
C PRO A 558 2.19 -30.97 -8.96
N ASP A 559 3.23 -30.16 -8.76
CA ASP A 559 4.34 -30.54 -7.87
C ASP A 559 3.80 -30.59 -6.44
N GLN A 560 4.01 -31.70 -5.75
CA GLN A 560 3.58 -31.93 -4.37
C GLN A 560 4.74 -31.85 -3.37
N SER A 561 5.93 -31.43 -3.82
CA SER A 561 7.06 -31.21 -2.93
C SER A 561 6.69 -30.23 -1.81
N PRO A 562 7.18 -30.43 -0.56
CA PRO A 562 6.74 -29.63 0.58
C PRO A 562 6.95 -28.12 0.43
N GLU A 563 8.05 -27.73 -0.23
CA GLU A 563 8.42 -26.32 -0.44
C GLU A 563 7.70 -25.66 -1.61
N SER A 564 7.06 -26.44 -2.50
CA SER A 564 6.44 -25.87 -3.70
C SER A 564 5.18 -25.08 -3.36
N SER A 565 5.04 -23.92 -3.99
CA SER A 565 3.86 -23.06 -3.89
C SER A 565 2.58 -23.85 -4.15
N TRP A 566 1.51 -23.59 -3.40
CA TRP A 566 0.23 -24.28 -3.57
C TRP A 566 -0.43 -24.00 -4.91
N LEU A 567 -0.25 -22.78 -5.44
CA LEU A 567 -0.81 -22.37 -6.71
C LEU A 567 0.32 -21.95 -7.66
N VAL A 568 0.16 -22.28 -8.93
CA VAL A 568 1.04 -21.85 -10.01
C VAL A 568 0.22 -21.10 -11.06
N PRO A 569 0.80 -20.10 -11.73
CA PRO A 569 0.08 -19.39 -12.77
C PRO A 569 -0.06 -20.30 -14.00
N ARG A 570 -1.23 -20.33 -14.63
CA ARG A 570 -1.42 -21.12 -15.87
C ARG A 570 -0.52 -20.65 -17.00
N HIS A 571 -0.24 -19.35 -17.00
CA HIS A 571 0.70 -18.71 -17.91
C HIS A 571 1.90 -18.24 -17.09
N PRO A 572 3.13 -18.70 -17.39
CA PRO A 572 4.31 -18.29 -16.64
C PRO A 572 4.46 -16.78 -16.54
N LEU A 573 4.76 -16.30 -15.34
CA LEU A 573 5.16 -14.91 -15.12
C LEU A 573 6.48 -14.65 -15.82
N ARG A 574 6.63 -13.46 -16.40
CA ARG A 574 7.85 -13.04 -17.10
C ARG A 574 8.51 -11.89 -16.36
N PRO A 575 9.32 -12.16 -15.32
CA PRO A 575 10.14 -11.13 -14.70
C PRO A 575 11.20 -10.65 -15.68
N ARG A 576 11.53 -9.36 -15.61
CA ARG A 576 12.66 -8.73 -16.32
C ARG A 576 13.26 -7.67 -15.42
N LEU A 577 14.43 -7.15 -15.77
CA LEU A 577 14.99 -6.02 -15.05
C LEU A 577 14.22 -4.72 -15.39
N ALA A 578 13.95 -3.92 -14.37
CA ALA A 578 13.37 -2.58 -14.52
C ALA A 578 14.39 -1.60 -15.12
N GLU A 579 15.66 -1.77 -14.72
CA GLU A 579 16.86 -1.12 -15.24
C GLU A 579 18.07 -2.05 -15.00
N PRO A 580 19.24 -1.83 -15.64
CA PRO A 580 20.43 -2.64 -15.41
C PRO A 580 20.83 -2.71 -13.93
N PRO A 581 21.48 -3.80 -13.47
CA PRO A 581 21.88 -3.93 -12.07
C PRO A 581 22.79 -2.76 -11.63
N THR A 582 22.57 -2.28 -10.42
CA THR A 582 23.38 -1.19 -9.84
C THR A 582 24.30 -1.76 -8.76
N THR A 583 25.58 -1.43 -8.84
CA THR A 583 26.60 -1.91 -7.89
C THR A 583 27.09 -0.78 -7.00
N LEU A 584 27.20 -1.04 -5.70
CA LEU A 584 27.72 -0.14 -4.68
C LEU A 584 28.94 -0.79 -4.02
N PRO A 585 30.11 -0.13 -4.04
CA PRO A 585 31.32 -0.64 -3.39
C PRO A 585 31.28 -0.43 -1.88
#